data_AF-A0A973GCG6-F1
#
_entry.id   AF-A0A973GCG6-F1
#
_cell.length_a   1.000
_cell.length_b   1.000
_cell.length_c   1.000
_cell.angle_alpha   90.00
_cell.angle_beta   90.00
_cell.angle_gamma   90.00
#
_symmetry.space_group_name_H-M   'P 1'
#
loop_
_entity.id
_entity.type
_entity.pdbx_description
1 polymer ?
#
loop_
_entity_poly.entity_id
_entity_poly.type
_entity_poly.pdbx_seq_one_letter_code
_entity_poly.pdbx_strand_id
1 'polypeptide(L)'
;MNSSSSILEQLITLSKQDFWECVDAILPAHANDIDVIAWAKENTKNPNANLKDLSACIFETSTIVLEKSDIEKLLVMIHEQIDNSYPRFRAACAFAKRAHVLDKHIVEEARAILREHLNDEDVADIAKAYLGI
;
A
#
# COMPACT_ATOMS: atom_id res chain seq x y z
N MET A 1 -13.99 -22.33 13.49
CA MET A 1 -12.78 -21.85 12.78
C MET A 1 -13.19 -20.60 12.03
N ASN A 2 -12.83 -19.43 12.56
CA ASN A 2 -12.98 -18.09 11.97
C ASN A 2 -11.69 -17.34 12.33
N SER A 3 -10.59 -17.64 11.64
CA SER A 3 -9.27 -17.07 11.94
C SER A 3 -9.00 -15.75 11.19
N SER A 4 -9.82 -15.42 10.20
CA SER A 4 -9.63 -14.25 9.33
C SER A 4 -9.99 -12.91 10.00
N SER A 5 -10.98 -12.89 10.91
CA SER A 5 -11.36 -11.68 11.66
C SER A 5 -10.24 -11.22 12.59
N SER A 6 -9.52 -12.16 13.24
CA SER A 6 -8.51 -11.81 14.24
C SER A 6 -7.25 -11.18 13.63
N ILE A 7 -6.85 -11.60 12.42
CA ILE A 7 -5.60 -11.08 11.82
C ILE A 7 -5.79 -9.68 11.24
N LEU A 8 -6.93 -9.42 10.60
CA LEU A 8 -7.25 -8.09 10.09
C LEU A 8 -7.37 -7.07 11.24
N GLU A 9 -8.04 -7.45 12.33
CA GLU A 9 -8.13 -6.62 13.53
C GLU A 9 -6.76 -6.31 14.13
N GLN A 10 -5.84 -7.29 14.13
CA GLN A 10 -4.46 -7.12 14.57
C GLN A 10 -3.71 -6.12 13.67
N LEU A 11 -3.76 -6.29 12.35
CA LEU A 11 -3.13 -5.38 11.39
C LEU A 11 -3.64 -3.94 11.54
N ILE A 12 -4.96 -3.76 11.68
CA ILE A 12 -5.61 -2.47 11.92
C ILE A 12 -5.14 -1.84 13.24
N THR A 13 -4.96 -2.65 14.28
CA THR A 13 -4.52 -2.16 15.60
C THR A 13 -3.07 -1.70 15.53
N LEU A 14 -2.20 -2.51 14.93
CA LEU A 14 -0.77 -2.21 14.78
C LEU A 14 -0.55 -0.96 13.94
N SER A 15 -1.23 -0.81 12.80
CA SER A 15 -1.06 0.37 11.95
C SER A 15 -1.55 1.65 12.62
N LYS A 16 -2.65 1.60 13.38
CA LYS A 16 -3.12 2.75 14.18
C LYS A 16 -2.15 3.14 15.30
N GLN A 17 -1.35 2.19 15.78
CA GLN A 17 -0.33 2.39 16.81
C GLN A 17 1.06 2.67 16.23
N ASP A 18 1.17 2.76 14.90
CA ASP A 18 2.43 3.05 14.17
C ASP A 18 3.51 1.95 14.29
N PHE A 19 3.12 0.72 14.60
CA PHE A 19 4.00 -0.45 14.66
C PHE A 19 4.18 -1.10 13.28
N TRP A 20 4.73 -0.35 12.33
CA TRP A 20 4.86 -0.77 10.93
C TRP A 20 5.79 -1.96 10.72
N GLU A 21 6.83 -2.10 11.52
CA GLU A 21 7.71 -3.27 11.51
C GLU A 21 6.94 -4.57 11.82
N CYS A 22 5.92 -4.49 12.68
CA CYS A 22 5.06 -5.62 12.99
C CYS A 22 4.06 -5.89 11.85
N VAL A 23 3.52 -4.82 11.23
CA VAL A 23 2.67 -4.94 10.05
C VAL A 23 3.43 -5.61 8.91
N ASP A 24 4.64 -5.14 8.60
CA ASP A 24 5.48 -5.64 7.51
C ASP A 24 5.94 -7.09 7.74
N ALA A 25 6.08 -7.51 9.01
CA ALA A 25 6.38 -8.90 9.35
C ALA A 25 5.18 -9.86 9.18
N ILE A 26 3.97 -9.39 9.48
CA ILE A 26 2.76 -10.23 9.52
C ILE A 26 2.06 -10.27 8.16
N LEU A 27 1.89 -9.11 7.54
CA LEU A 27 1.05 -8.93 6.35
C LEU A 27 1.41 -9.86 5.18
N PRO A 28 2.69 -10.17 4.87
CA PRO A 28 3.02 -11.04 3.73
C PRO A 28 2.34 -12.41 3.74
N ALA A 29 2.09 -12.99 4.92
CA ALA A 29 1.41 -14.29 5.05
C ALA A 29 -0.11 -14.20 4.82
N HIS A 30 -0.69 -13.00 4.89
CA HIS A 30 -2.14 -12.77 4.93
C HIS A 30 -2.64 -11.79 3.87
N ALA A 31 -1.76 -11.17 3.10
CA ALA A 31 -2.12 -10.11 2.14
C ALA A 31 -3.06 -10.58 1.03
N ASN A 32 -3.20 -11.89 0.82
CA ASN A 32 -4.11 -12.48 -0.18
C ASN A 32 -5.36 -13.11 0.45
N ASP A 33 -5.55 -13.01 1.77
CA ASP A 33 -6.76 -13.49 2.44
C ASP A 33 -7.96 -12.66 1.96
N ILE A 34 -9.09 -13.32 1.67
CA ILE A 34 -10.27 -12.69 1.04
C ILE A 34 -10.75 -11.48 1.85
N ASP A 35 -10.83 -11.61 3.17
CA ASP A 35 -11.32 -10.56 4.05
C ASP A 35 -10.34 -9.37 4.13
N VAL A 36 -9.03 -9.64 4.04
CA VAL A 36 -7.99 -8.60 4.05
C VAL A 36 -8.02 -7.80 2.75
N ILE A 37 -8.16 -8.46 1.60
CA ILE A 37 -8.32 -7.81 0.31
C ILE A 37 -9.64 -7.02 0.25
N ALA A 38 -10.75 -7.61 0.69
CA ALA A 38 -12.05 -6.94 0.71
C ALA A 38 -11.99 -5.66 1.56
N TRP A 39 -11.39 -5.74 2.75
CA TRP A 39 -11.19 -4.58 3.61
C TRP A 39 -10.33 -3.51 2.93
N ALA A 40 -9.21 -3.89 2.29
CA ALA A 40 -8.35 -2.94 1.60
C ALA A 40 -9.11 -2.19 0.50
N LYS A 41 -9.92 -2.90 -0.30
CA LYS A 41 -10.76 -2.31 -1.35
C LYS A 41 -11.76 -1.28 -0.82
N GLU A 42 -12.27 -1.45 0.39
CA GLU A 42 -13.23 -0.54 1.02
C GLU A 42 -12.56 0.64 1.73
N ASN A 43 -11.29 0.50 2.15
CA ASN A 43 -10.61 1.46 3.02
C ASN A 43 -9.62 2.38 2.29
N THR A 44 -9.63 2.41 0.97
CA THR A 44 -8.75 3.31 0.19
C THR A 44 -9.02 4.80 0.41
N LYS A 45 -10.18 5.14 0.96
CA LYS A 45 -10.59 6.52 1.28
C LYS A 45 -10.79 6.74 2.78
N ASN A 46 -10.14 5.91 3.61
CA ASN A 46 -10.29 6.02 5.05
C ASN A 46 -9.78 7.41 5.54
N PRO A 47 -10.51 8.10 6.44
CA PRO A 47 -10.06 9.39 6.97
C PRO A 47 -8.81 9.27 7.86
N ASN A 48 -8.53 8.10 8.42
CA ASN A 48 -7.29 7.84 9.13
C ASN A 48 -6.17 7.50 8.12
N ALA A 49 -5.11 8.30 8.11
CA ALA A 49 -3.99 8.13 7.18
C ALA A 49 -3.34 6.76 7.30
N ASN A 50 -3.11 6.24 8.51
CA ASN A 50 -2.47 4.92 8.71
C ASN A 50 -3.35 3.76 8.22
N LEU A 51 -4.68 3.90 8.28
CA LEU A 51 -5.59 2.91 7.70
C LEU A 51 -5.64 2.98 6.17
N LYS A 52 -5.55 4.19 5.61
CA LYS A 52 -5.41 4.39 4.17
C LYS A 52 -4.08 3.79 3.68
N ASP A 53 -3.03 3.99 4.46
CA ASP A 53 -1.70 3.42 4.22
C ASP A 53 -1.73 1.89 4.27
N LEU A 54 -2.37 1.31 5.30
CA LEU A 54 -2.54 -0.14 5.41
C LEU A 54 -3.28 -0.72 4.20
N SER A 55 -4.32 -0.04 3.71
CA SER A 55 -5.03 -0.44 2.48
C SER A 55 -4.07 -0.48 1.28
N ALA A 56 -3.25 0.56 1.08
CA ALA A 56 -2.25 0.58 0.02
C ALA A 56 -1.15 -0.49 0.19
N CYS A 57 -0.69 -0.71 1.43
CA CYS A 57 0.30 -1.74 1.78
C CYS A 57 -0.24 -3.17 1.52
N ILE A 58 -1.53 -3.43 1.74
CA ILE A 58 -2.17 -4.69 1.35
C ILE A 58 -2.14 -4.87 -0.17
N PHE A 59 -2.47 -3.83 -0.95
CA PHE A 59 -2.35 -3.90 -2.41
C PHE A 59 -0.91 -4.09 -2.87
N GLU A 60 0.05 -3.42 -2.24
CA GLU A 60 1.47 -3.60 -2.49
C GLU A 60 1.90 -5.05 -2.24
N THR A 61 1.57 -5.59 -1.07
CA THR A 61 2.07 -6.89 -0.61
C THR A 61 1.39 -8.05 -1.33
N SER A 62 0.10 -7.93 -1.65
CA SER A 62 -0.69 -8.96 -2.32
C SER A 62 -0.18 -9.29 -3.73
N THR A 63 -0.59 -10.45 -4.23
CA THR A 63 -0.34 -10.91 -5.60
C THR A 63 -1.59 -10.85 -6.47
N ILE A 64 -2.66 -10.22 -5.97
CA ILE A 64 -3.89 -10.07 -6.75
C ILE A 64 -3.66 -9.22 -7.99
N VAL A 65 -4.39 -9.55 -9.05
CA VAL A 65 -4.54 -8.69 -10.22
C VAL A 65 -5.46 -7.54 -9.81
N LEU A 66 -4.98 -6.30 -9.96
CA LEU A 66 -5.78 -5.12 -9.66
C LEU A 66 -6.84 -4.93 -10.74
N GLU A 67 -8.09 -4.78 -10.32
CA GLU A 67 -9.16 -4.40 -11.23
C GLU A 67 -9.05 -2.91 -11.57
N LYS A 68 -9.72 -2.49 -12.64
CA LYS A 68 -9.77 -1.07 -13.04
C LYS A 68 -10.19 -0.16 -11.87
N SER A 69 -11.17 -0.59 -11.09
CA SER A 69 -11.67 0.14 -9.91
C SER A 69 -10.62 0.25 -8.80
N ASP A 70 -9.78 -0.76 -8.61
CA ASP A 70 -8.68 -0.75 -7.64
C ASP A 70 -7.59 0.24 -8.07
N ILE A 71 -7.25 0.23 -9.36
CA ILE A 71 -6.29 1.17 -9.97
C ILE A 71 -6.79 2.62 -9.81
N GLU A 72 -8.06 2.88 -10.12
CA GLU A 72 -8.65 4.21 -9.96
C GLU A 72 -8.59 4.70 -8.51
N LYS A 73 -8.85 3.83 -7.54
CA LYS A 73 -8.76 4.18 -6.11
C LYS A 73 -7.33 4.50 -5.67
N LEU A 74 -6.34 3.72 -6.13
CA LEU A 74 -4.93 3.95 -5.84
C LEU A 74 -4.40 5.22 -6.54
N LEU A 75 -4.86 5.53 -7.75
CA LEU A 75 -4.53 6.78 -8.44
C LEU A 75 -5.04 8.00 -7.66
N VAL A 76 -6.24 7.92 -7.09
CA VAL A 76 -6.75 8.98 -6.20
C VAL A 76 -5.79 9.19 -5.02
N MET A 77 -5.28 8.11 -4.40
CA MET A 77 -4.27 8.27 -3.33
C MET A 77 -2.98 8.92 -3.82
N ILE A 78 -2.51 8.60 -5.03
CA ILE A 78 -1.30 9.21 -5.61
C ILE A 78 -1.45 10.73 -5.78
N HIS A 79 -2.66 11.19 -6.12
CA HIS A 79 -2.97 12.60 -6.37
C HIS A 79 -3.47 13.36 -5.14
N GLU A 80 -3.75 12.69 -4.04
CA GLU A 80 -4.15 13.33 -2.81
C GLU A 80 -2.97 14.13 -2.21
N GLN A 81 -3.18 15.43 -2.02
CA GLN A 81 -2.28 16.27 -1.22
C GLN A 81 -2.64 16.07 0.25
N ILE A 82 -1.89 15.20 0.92
CA ILE A 82 -2.09 14.83 2.32
C ILE A 82 -0.84 15.16 3.14
N ASP A 83 -1.05 15.58 4.39
CA ASP A 83 0.03 15.89 5.34
C ASP A 83 0.92 14.67 5.61
N ASN A 84 0.34 13.47 5.60
CA ASN A 84 1.07 12.20 5.68
C ASN A 84 1.24 11.63 4.26
N SER A 85 2.47 11.59 3.75
CA SER A 85 2.77 11.10 2.40
C SER A 85 2.81 9.56 2.27
N TYR A 86 2.80 8.80 3.36
CA TYR A 86 2.99 7.34 3.31
C TYR A 86 1.91 6.57 2.54
N PRO A 87 0.60 6.88 2.63
CA PRO A 87 -0.40 6.24 1.76
C PRO A 87 -0.11 6.43 0.26
N ARG A 88 0.32 7.64 -0.11
CA ARG A 88 0.71 8.01 -1.48
C ARG A 88 1.93 7.19 -1.92
N PHE A 89 2.91 7.05 -1.03
CA PHE A 89 4.11 6.24 -1.23
C PHE A 89 3.77 4.74 -1.42
N ARG A 90 3.00 4.12 -0.52
CA ARG A 90 2.61 2.71 -0.64
C ARG A 90 1.76 2.43 -1.88
N ALA A 91 0.89 3.37 -2.28
CA ALA A 91 0.15 3.27 -3.53
C ALA A 91 1.11 3.25 -4.75
N ALA A 92 2.15 4.08 -4.73
CA ALA A 92 3.19 4.06 -5.75
C ALA A 92 3.98 2.74 -5.76
N CYS A 93 4.32 2.17 -4.60
CA CYS A 93 4.93 0.84 -4.51
C CYS A 93 4.04 -0.24 -5.16
N ALA A 94 2.72 -0.20 -4.88
CA ALA A 94 1.76 -1.15 -5.44
C ALA A 94 1.71 -1.12 -6.98
N PHE A 95 1.83 0.07 -7.59
CA PHE A 95 1.95 0.22 -9.04
C PHE A 95 3.32 -0.18 -9.58
N ALA A 96 4.41 0.20 -8.91
CA ALA A 96 5.77 -0.15 -9.32
C ALA A 96 5.97 -1.68 -9.36
N LYS A 97 5.46 -2.42 -8.37
CA LYS A 97 5.43 -3.89 -8.36
C LYS A 97 4.77 -4.48 -9.61
N ARG A 98 3.77 -3.79 -10.15
CA ARG A 98 2.93 -4.22 -11.28
C ARG A 98 3.28 -3.52 -12.58
N ALA A 99 4.48 -2.93 -12.67
CA ALA A 99 4.93 -2.16 -13.83
C ALA A 99 4.85 -2.91 -15.17
N HIS A 100 4.93 -4.25 -15.14
CA HIS A 100 4.89 -5.09 -16.34
C HIS A 100 3.48 -5.25 -16.96
N VAL A 101 2.42 -4.94 -16.23
CA VAL A 101 1.02 -5.04 -16.71
C VAL A 101 0.27 -3.71 -16.74
N LEU A 102 0.83 -2.65 -16.15
CA LEU A 102 0.19 -1.34 -16.07
C LEU A 102 0.63 -0.42 -17.20
N ASP A 103 -0.17 0.61 -17.46
CA ASP A 103 0.16 1.67 -18.41
C ASP A 103 1.46 2.38 -17.98
N LYS A 104 2.34 2.65 -18.95
CA LYS A 104 3.65 3.25 -18.73
C LYS A 104 3.55 4.59 -18.00
N HIS A 105 2.52 5.39 -18.27
CA HIS A 105 2.34 6.69 -17.62
C HIS A 105 2.08 6.55 -16.12
N ILE A 106 1.20 5.62 -15.73
CA ILE A 106 0.92 5.31 -14.32
C ILE A 106 2.20 4.87 -13.59
N VAL A 107 3.00 4.02 -14.26
CA VAL A 107 4.26 3.52 -13.69
C VAL A 107 5.29 4.63 -13.50
N GLU A 108 5.45 5.52 -14.49
CA GLU A 108 6.39 6.64 -14.37
C GLU A 108 5.96 7.66 -13.32
N GLU A 109 4.65 7.89 -13.17
CA GLU A 109 4.11 8.70 -12.09
C GLU A 109 4.40 8.08 -10.72
N ALA A 110 4.13 6.79 -10.54
CA ALA A 110 4.49 6.07 -9.32
C ALA A 110 5.99 6.20 -9.00
N ARG A 111 6.85 6.03 -10.01
CA ARG A 111 8.31 6.20 -9.85
C ARG A 111 8.71 7.61 -9.45
N ALA A 112 7.99 8.64 -9.90
CA ALA A 112 8.23 10.01 -9.43
C ALA A 112 7.98 10.13 -7.92
N ILE A 113 6.89 9.55 -7.41
CA ILE A 113 6.58 9.53 -5.98
C ILE A 113 7.66 8.82 -5.17
N LEU A 114 8.12 7.66 -5.66
CA LEU A 114 9.18 6.90 -4.99
C LEU A 114 10.48 7.72 -4.90
N ARG A 115 10.80 8.52 -5.93
CA ARG A 115 12.00 9.39 -5.91
C ARG A 115 11.90 10.50 -4.87
N GLU A 116 10.70 11.01 -4.58
CA GLU A 116 10.49 12.02 -3.53
C GLU A 116 10.91 11.50 -2.14
N HIS A 117 10.83 10.18 -1.92
CA HIS A 117 11.09 9.53 -0.64
C HIS A 117 12.50 8.92 -0.52
N LEU A 118 13.42 9.22 -1.45
CA LEU A 118 14.78 8.66 -1.41
C LEU A 118 15.65 9.14 -0.23
N ASN A 119 15.26 10.23 0.41
CA ASN A 119 15.96 10.81 1.56
C ASN A 119 15.20 10.59 2.88
N ASP A 120 14.09 9.85 2.85
CA ASP A 120 13.29 9.53 4.02
C ASP A 120 13.83 8.24 4.65
N GLU A 121 14.45 8.31 5.82
CA GLU A 121 15.13 7.17 6.45
C GLU A 121 14.20 5.98 6.70
N ASP A 122 12.90 6.21 6.89
CA ASP A 122 11.94 5.15 7.20
C ASP A 122 11.58 4.31 5.96
N VAL A 123 11.64 4.90 4.77
CA VAL A 123 11.14 4.26 3.53
C VAL A 123 12.11 4.29 2.35
N ALA A 124 13.27 4.92 2.49
CA ALA A 124 14.25 5.09 1.40
C ALA A 124 14.70 3.75 0.81
N ASP A 125 14.92 2.73 1.65
CA ASP A 125 15.37 1.42 1.16
C ASP A 125 14.27 0.69 0.38
N ILE A 126 13.01 0.88 0.75
CA ILE A 126 11.85 0.39 -0.02
C ILE A 126 11.79 1.13 -1.37
N ALA A 127 11.95 2.45 -1.37
CA ALA A 127 11.94 3.26 -2.59
C ALA A 127 13.05 2.83 -3.57
N LYS A 128 14.27 2.64 -3.06
CA LYS A 128 15.43 2.15 -3.84
C LYS A 128 15.15 0.79 -4.46
N ALA A 129 14.59 -0.15 -3.69
CA ALA A 129 14.27 -1.48 -4.18
C ALA A 129 13.32 -1.45 -5.39
N TYR A 130 12.28 -0.60 -5.37
CA TYR A 130 11.36 -0.44 -6.50
C TYR A 130 11.94 0.36 -7.68
N LEU A 131 12.89 1.26 -7.41
CA LEU A 131 13.57 2.04 -8.45
C LEU A 131 14.76 1.29 -9.09
N GLY A 132 15.26 0.24 -8.44
CA GLY A 132 16.41 -0.55 -8.90
C GLY A 132 17.73 0.21 -8.82
N ILE A 133 17.93 1.00 -7.76
CA ILE A 133 19.14 1.82 -7.53
C ILE A 133 19.81 1.51 -6.19
#